data_AF-A0A377XJ85-F1
#
_entry.id   AF-A0A377XJ85-F1
#
_cell.length_a   1.000
_cell.length_b   1.000
_cell.length_c   1.000
_cell.angle_alpha   90.00
_cell.angle_beta   90.00
_cell.angle_gamma   90.00
#
_symmetry.space_group_name_H-M   'P 1'
#
loop_
_entity.id
_entity.type
_entity.pdbx_description
1 polymer ?
#
loop_
_entity_poly.entity_id
_entity_poly.type
_entity_poly.pdbx_seq_one_letter_code
_entity_poly.pdbx_strand_id
1 'polypeptide(L)'
;MLDIAEKQQVRIDIDALAARLGCPVIPLVSTRGRGIEALKIALDRHQANSDLELVHYPQPLLREADLLAQQMSAQIPTRQRRWLGLQMLEGDIYSRAYAGDAADKLDIALANLSDEIDDPALHIADARYQTIAAICDAVSNTLTAEPSRFTAAMDKVILNRFLGLPIFLFVMYLMFLLAINIGGALQPIFDAGSVAIFVHGIQWLGYTLHFPDWLTVFLAQGIGGGINTVLPLVPQIGMMYLFLSFLEDSGYMARAAFVMDRLMQALGLPGKSFVPLIVGFWLQRAVGDGRPYP
;
A
#
# COMPACT_ATOMS: atom_id res chain seq x y z
N MET A 1 17.15 5.22 3.67
CA MET A 1 16.74 5.33 5.08
C MET A 1 17.70 4.54 5.97
N LEU A 2 19.00 4.88 5.94
CA LEU A 2 19.97 4.21 6.80
C LEU A 2 19.77 4.56 8.28
N ASP A 3 19.20 5.72 8.55
CA ASP A 3 18.77 6.16 9.87
C ASP A 3 17.73 5.25 10.52
N ILE A 4 16.81 4.69 9.73
CA ILE A 4 15.84 3.70 10.22
C ILE A 4 16.51 2.33 10.39
N ALA A 5 17.34 1.93 9.43
CA ALA A 5 18.10 0.67 9.51
C ALA A 5 18.99 0.62 10.76
N GLU A 6 19.72 1.69 11.07
CA GLU A 6 20.52 1.81 12.30
C GLU A 6 19.68 1.72 13.57
N LYS A 7 18.50 2.39 13.60
CA LYS A 7 17.56 2.28 14.73
C LYS A 7 17.06 0.85 14.93
N GLN A 8 16.91 0.09 13.84
CA GLN A 8 16.52 -1.33 13.85
C GLN A 8 17.71 -2.29 14.00
N GLN A 9 18.92 -1.78 14.27
CA GLN A 9 20.15 -2.57 14.38
C GLN A 9 20.50 -3.37 13.11
N VAL A 10 19.97 -2.98 11.95
CA VAL A 10 20.29 -3.58 10.66
C VAL A 10 21.55 -2.91 10.11
N ARG A 11 22.60 -3.71 9.94
CA ARG A 11 23.83 -3.29 9.25
C ARG A 11 23.87 -3.92 7.87
N ILE A 12 24.08 -3.08 6.86
CA ILE A 12 24.19 -3.48 5.46
C ILE A 12 25.65 -3.27 5.04
N ASP A 13 26.27 -4.33 4.53
CA ASP A 13 27.57 -4.27 3.87
C ASP A 13 27.38 -3.75 2.44
N ILE A 14 27.77 -2.48 2.26
CA ILE A 14 27.56 -1.73 1.02
C ILE A 14 28.47 -2.27 -0.09
N ASP A 15 29.71 -2.64 0.23
CA ASP A 15 30.68 -3.11 -0.75
C ASP A 15 30.31 -4.52 -1.23
N ALA A 16 29.89 -5.39 -0.30
CA ALA A 16 29.38 -6.71 -0.62
C ALA A 16 28.10 -6.68 -1.46
N LEU A 17 27.23 -5.69 -1.23
CA LEU A 17 26.01 -5.47 -2.01
C LEU A 17 26.35 -4.94 -3.41
N ALA A 18 27.25 -3.95 -3.52
CA ALA A 18 27.69 -3.43 -4.80
C ALA A 18 28.35 -4.51 -5.68
N ALA A 19 29.19 -5.36 -5.08
CA ALA A 19 29.82 -6.47 -5.78
C ALA A 19 28.82 -7.50 -6.33
N ARG A 20 27.74 -7.79 -5.59
CA ARG A 20 26.71 -8.75 -6.01
C ARG A 20 25.72 -8.18 -7.03
N LEU A 21 25.38 -6.90 -6.93
CA LEU A 21 24.48 -6.23 -7.87
C LEU A 21 25.20 -5.81 -9.16
N GLY A 22 26.53 -5.68 -9.13
CA GLY A 22 27.31 -5.22 -10.28
C GLY A 22 27.12 -3.74 -10.57
N CYS A 23 26.67 -2.96 -9.59
CA CYS A 23 26.48 -1.51 -9.72
C CYS A 23 26.91 -0.77 -8.45
N PRO A 24 27.28 0.52 -8.55
CA PRO A 24 27.65 1.31 -7.38
C PRO A 24 26.47 1.48 -6.42
N VAL A 25 26.69 1.19 -5.13
CA VAL A 25 25.71 1.39 -4.06
C VAL A 25 26.18 2.55 -3.19
N ILE A 26 25.38 3.63 -3.12
CA ILE A 26 25.74 4.83 -2.37
C ILE A 26 24.84 4.98 -1.13
N PRO A 27 25.39 4.97 0.09
CA PRO A 27 24.60 5.16 1.31
C PRO A 27 24.11 6.61 1.41
N LEU A 28 22.80 6.80 1.61
CA LEU A 28 22.16 8.12 1.69
C LEU A 28 21.31 8.29 2.96
N VAL A 29 21.43 9.47 3.57
CA VAL A 29 20.54 9.96 4.63
C VAL A 29 19.97 11.31 4.19
N SER A 30 18.82 11.26 3.53
CA SER A 30 18.16 12.43 2.92
C SER A 30 17.89 13.55 3.94
N THR A 31 17.48 13.20 5.16
CA THR A 31 17.19 14.17 6.24
C THR A 31 18.41 14.97 6.70
N ARG A 32 19.62 14.50 6.44
CA ARG A 32 20.88 15.16 6.86
C ARG A 32 21.76 15.56 5.67
N GLY A 33 21.27 15.41 4.44
CA GLY A 33 22.05 15.67 3.21
C GLY A 33 23.30 14.78 3.05
N ARG A 34 23.45 13.71 3.85
CA ARG A 34 24.65 12.86 3.85
C ARG A 34 24.59 11.89 2.67
N GLY A 35 25.69 11.79 1.93
CA GLY A 35 25.84 10.87 0.78
C GLY A 35 25.55 11.51 -0.59
N ILE A 36 25.08 12.77 -0.63
CA ILE A 36 24.76 13.45 -1.89
C ILE A 36 26.01 13.74 -2.73
N GLU A 37 27.12 14.16 -2.11
CA GLU A 37 28.38 14.38 -2.83
C GLU A 37 28.94 13.09 -3.42
N ALA A 38 28.90 12.00 -2.64
CA ALA A 38 29.32 10.68 -3.12
C ALA A 38 28.44 10.21 -4.29
N LEU A 39 27.13 10.49 -4.25
CA LEU A 39 26.22 10.19 -5.35
C LEU A 39 26.55 11.00 -6.61
N LYS A 40 26.85 12.30 -6.47
CA LYS A 40 27.26 13.15 -7.60
C LYS A 40 28.53 12.60 -8.27
N ILE A 41 29.54 12.27 -7.47
CA ILE A 41 30.79 11.67 -7.98
C ILE A 41 30.52 10.33 -8.68
N ALA A 42 29.63 9.51 -8.13
CA ALA A 42 29.27 8.23 -8.73
C ALA A 42 28.53 8.40 -10.07
N LEU A 43 27.68 9.42 -10.19
CA LEU A 43 26.99 9.76 -11.43
C LEU A 43 27.97 10.24 -12.50
N ASP A 44 28.90 11.14 -12.15
CA ASP A 44 29.91 11.67 -13.07
C ASP A 44 30.88 10.60 -13.58
N ARG A 45 31.12 9.55 -12.78
CA ARG A 45 32.02 8.44 -13.10
C ARG A 45 31.29 7.20 -13.63
N HIS A 46 29.97 7.26 -13.81
CA HIS A 46 29.20 6.11 -14.24
C HIS A 46 29.52 5.75 -15.70
N GLN A 47 29.89 4.50 -15.95
CA GLN A 47 30.18 3.99 -17.29
C GLN A 47 29.12 2.97 -17.72
N ALA A 48 29.11 1.82 -17.05
CA ALA A 48 28.14 0.76 -17.24
C ALA A 48 28.14 -0.14 -16.01
N ASN A 49 27.04 -0.86 -15.79
CA ASN A 49 26.98 -1.90 -14.77
C ASN A 49 27.72 -3.15 -15.25
N SER A 50 28.29 -3.91 -14.32
CA SER A 50 28.89 -5.21 -14.61
C SER A 50 27.83 -6.19 -15.10
N ASP A 51 28.19 -7.00 -16.10
CA ASP A 51 27.29 -8.02 -16.63
C ASP A 51 27.33 -9.27 -15.74
N LEU A 52 26.58 -9.21 -14.64
CA LEU A 52 26.38 -10.34 -13.74
C LEU A 52 25.07 -11.05 -14.07
N GLU A 53 25.11 -12.38 -14.08
CA GLU A 53 23.92 -13.21 -14.03
C GLU A 53 23.36 -13.14 -12.60
N LEU A 54 22.34 -12.31 -12.41
CA LEU A 54 21.75 -12.10 -11.08
C LEU A 54 20.86 -13.28 -10.70
N VAL A 55 19.88 -13.60 -11.55
CA VAL A 55 18.86 -14.61 -11.26
C VAL A 55 19.09 -15.84 -12.11
N HIS A 56 19.16 -17.00 -11.44
CA HIS A 56 19.30 -18.27 -12.12
C HIS A 56 17.93 -18.88 -12.42
N TYR A 57 17.46 -18.69 -13.65
CA TYR A 57 16.19 -19.25 -14.10
C TYR A 57 16.37 -20.69 -14.63
N PRO A 58 15.36 -21.56 -14.47
CA PRO A 58 15.31 -22.86 -15.13
C PRO A 58 15.57 -22.76 -16.64
N GLN A 59 16.31 -23.73 -17.19
CA GLN A 59 16.65 -23.76 -18.62
C GLN A 59 15.44 -23.71 -19.58
N PRO A 60 14.30 -24.38 -19.30
CA PRO A 60 13.13 -24.29 -20.18
C PRO A 60 12.58 -22.86 -20.30
N LEU A 61 12.56 -22.11 -19.18
CA LEU A 61 12.14 -20.70 -19.16
C LEU A 61 13.08 -19.82 -19.99
N LEU A 62 14.39 -20.04 -19.86
CA LEU A 62 15.39 -19.31 -20.65
C LEU A 62 15.24 -19.58 -22.14
N ARG A 63 15.01 -20.85 -22.52
CA ARG A 63 14.79 -21.26 -23.91
C ARG A 63 13.58 -20.57 -24.53
N GLU A 64 12.42 -20.62 -23.87
CA GLU A 64 11.20 -19.98 -24.39
C GLU A 64 11.32 -18.45 -24.39
N ALA A 65 11.96 -17.85 -23.38
CA ALA A 65 12.23 -16.41 -23.37
C ALA A 65 13.15 -15.98 -24.53
N ASP A 66 14.16 -16.80 -24.87
CA ASP A 66 15.06 -16.54 -26.00
C ASP A 66 14.33 -16.69 -27.35
N LEU A 67 13.40 -17.64 -27.48
CA LEU A 67 12.54 -17.77 -28.66
C LEU A 67 11.63 -16.55 -28.84
N LEU A 68 10.99 -16.08 -27.77
CA LEU A 68 10.19 -14.85 -27.78
C LEU A 68 11.06 -13.64 -28.13
N ALA A 69 12.27 -13.55 -27.57
CA ALA A 69 13.21 -12.45 -27.83
C ALA A 69 13.64 -12.35 -29.31
N GLN A 70 13.72 -13.47 -30.02
CA GLN A 70 14.02 -13.49 -31.46
C GLN A 70 12.91 -12.90 -32.32
N GLN A 71 11.67 -12.88 -31.83
CA GLN A 71 10.49 -12.35 -32.53
C GLN A 71 10.27 -10.85 -32.26
N MET A 72 11.01 -10.27 -31.30
CA MET A 72 10.94 -8.85 -31.00
C MET A 72 11.83 -8.02 -31.94
N SER A 73 11.51 -6.74 -32.07
CA SER A 73 12.28 -5.79 -32.89
C SER A 73 13.78 -5.80 -32.57
N ALA A 74 14.60 -5.92 -33.60
CA ALA A 74 16.07 -5.88 -33.48
C ALA A 74 16.61 -4.51 -33.00
N GLN A 75 15.76 -3.48 -32.92
CA GLN A 75 16.09 -2.19 -32.31
C GLN A 75 16.27 -2.29 -30.78
N ILE A 76 15.67 -3.30 -30.15
CA ILE A 76 15.76 -3.52 -28.71
C ILE A 76 17.01 -4.36 -28.40
N PRO A 77 17.88 -3.93 -27.46
CA PRO A 77 19.02 -4.71 -27.00
C PRO A 77 18.63 -6.14 -26.58
N THR A 78 19.45 -7.13 -26.94
CA THR A 78 19.18 -8.55 -26.68
C THR A 78 18.85 -8.85 -25.21
N ARG A 79 19.54 -8.21 -24.27
CA ARG A 79 19.27 -8.34 -22.83
C ARG A 79 17.87 -7.89 -22.44
N GLN A 80 17.41 -6.77 -23.01
CA GLN A 80 16.06 -6.24 -22.77
C GLN A 80 15.00 -7.13 -23.42
N ARG A 81 15.25 -7.66 -24.62
CA ARG A 81 14.34 -8.60 -25.28
C ARG A 81 14.15 -9.88 -24.47
N ARG A 82 15.24 -10.46 -23.95
CA ARG A 82 15.18 -11.63 -23.06
C ARG A 82 14.40 -11.34 -21.78
N TRP A 83 14.64 -10.17 -21.18
CA TRP A 83 13.90 -9.74 -19.99
C TRP A 83 12.41 -9.57 -20.27
N LEU A 84 12.03 -8.94 -21.40
CA LEU A 84 10.63 -8.82 -21.83
C LEU A 84 9.99 -10.20 -22.04
N GLY A 85 10.70 -11.15 -22.64
CA GLY A 85 10.23 -12.53 -22.80
C GLY A 85 9.89 -13.19 -21.46
N LEU A 86 10.78 -13.08 -20.47
CA LEU A 86 10.54 -13.59 -19.12
C LEU A 86 9.34 -12.90 -18.44
N GLN A 87 9.20 -11.57 -18.56
CA GLN A 87 8.04 -10.85 -17.99
C GLN A 87 6.72 -11.29 -18.62
N MET A 88 6.70 -11.55 -19.93
CA MET A 88 5.51 -12.06 -20.60
C MET A 88 5.14 -13.47 -20.13
N LEU A 89 6.14 -14.35 -19.94
CA LEU A 89 5.93 -15.71 -19.40
C LEU A 89 5.42 -15.70 -17.95
N GLU A 90 5.82 -14.69 -17.16
CA GLU A 90 5.30 -14.47 -15.80
C GLU A 90 3.85 -13.97 -15.80
N GLY A 91 3.36 -13.45 -16.93
CA GLY A 91 1.99 -12.94 -17.08
C GLY A 91 1.87 -11.42 -16.97
N ASP A 92 2.97 -10.65 -17.10
CA ASP A 92 2.91 -9.20 -17.12
C ASP A 92 2.12 -8.67 -18.34
N ILE A 93 1.24 -7.71 -18.07
CA ILE A 93 0.34 -7.11 -19.06
C ILE A 93 1.05 -6.00 -19.83
N TYR A 94 1.96 -5.27 -19.18
CA TYR A 94 2.63 -4.11 -19.79
C TYR A 94 3.70 -4.52 -20.81
N SER A 95 4.44 -5.59 -20.53
CA SER A 95 5.50 -6.10 -21.41
C SER A 95 4.97 -6.51 -22.79
N ARG A 96 3.70 -6.93 -22.90
CA ARG A 96 3.06 -7.26 -24.18
C ARG A 96 3.03 -6.08 -25.16
N ALA A 97 2.86 -4.86 -24.66
CA ALA A 97 2.80 -3.66 -25.49
C ALA A 97 4.15 -3.34 -26.18
N TYR A 98 5.26 -3.78 -25.59
CA TYR A 98 6.61 -3.58 -26.11
C TYR A 98 7.13 -4.78 -26.92
N ALA A 99 6.43 -5.92 -26.84
CA ALA A 99 6.84 -7.18 -27.45
C ALA A 99 6.49 -7.30 -28.94
N GLY A 100 5.59 -6.46 -29.47
CA GLY A 100 5.15 -6.51 -30.86
C GLY A 100 4.64 -7.91 -31.25
N ASP A 101 5.13 -8.44 -32.36
CA ASP A 101 4.76 -9.75 -32.92
C ASP A 101 5.05 -10.95 -31.98
N ALA A 102 5.89 -10.76 -30.95
CA ALA A 102 6.13 -11.79 -29.94
C ALA A 102 4.90 -12.02 -29.03
N ALA A 103 3.99 -11.06 -28.92
CA ALA A 103 2.78 -11.20 -28.11
C ALA A 103 1.85 -12.31 -28.66
N ASP A 104 1.75 -12.43 -29.98
CA ASP A 104 0.91 -13.43 -30.63
C ASP A 104 1.44 -14.86 -30.46
N LYS A 105 2.73 -15.00 -30.15
CA LYS A 105 3.40 -16.29 -29.93
C LYS A 105 3.50 -16.69 -28.46
N LEU A 106 3.04 -15.84 -27.55
CA LEU A 106 3.10 -16.09 -26.11
C LEU A 106 2.30 -17.33 -25.71
N ASP A 107 1.09 -17.49 -26.25
CA ASP A 107 0.22 -18.63 -25.91
C ASP A 107 0.86 -19.97 -26.34
N ILE A 108 1.58 -19.97 -27.47
CA ILE A 108 2.34 -21.13 -27.94
C ILE A 108 3.52 -21.42 -27.01
N ALA A 109 4.27 -20.39 -26.61
CA ALA A 109 5.39 -20.53 -25.70
C ALA A 109 4.94 -21.06 -24.32
N LEU A 110 3.82 -20.56 -23.79
CA LEU A 110 3.24 -21.05 -22.54
C LEU A 110 2.75 -22.51 -22.66
N ALA A 111 2.13 -22.87 -23.79
CA ALA A 111 1.72 -24.26 -24.04
C ALA A 111 2.93 -25.21 -24.07
N ASN A 112 4.00 -24.86 -24.80
CA ASN A 112 5.23 -25.65 -24.83
C ASN A 112 5.88 -25.78 -23.44
N LEU A 113 5.81 -24.71 -22.65
CA LEU A 113 6.41 -24.69 -21.33
C LEU A 113 5.60 -25.51 -20.31
N SER A 114 4.27 -25.59 -20.47
CA SER A 114 3.39 -26.37 -19.60
C SER A 114 3.66 -27.88 -19.64
N ASP A 115 4.32 -28.38 -20.69
CA ASP A 115 4.74 -29.78 -20.79
C ASP A 115 6.00 -30.09 -19.94
N GLU A 116 6.82 -29.07 -19.64
CA GLU A 116 8.11 -29.23 -18.94
C GLU A 116 8.09 -28.68 -17.51
N ILE A 117 7.33 -27.61 -17.26
CA ILE A 117 7.28 -26.88 -15.99
C ILE A 117 5.82 -26.61 -15.61
N ASP A 118 5.46 -27.01 -14.39
CA ASP A 118 4.17 -26.66 -13.79
C ASP A 118 4.24 -25.22 -13.26
N ASP A 119 3.22 -24.40 -13.55
CA ASP A 119 3.16 -22.97 -13.22
C ASP A 119 4.48 -22.17 -13.47
N PRO A 120 4.77 -21.79 -14.72
CA PRO A 120 5.92 -20.97 -15.09
C PRO A 120 6.09 -19.68 -14.29
N ALA A 121 4.99 -19.02 -13.94
CA ALA A 121 5.01 -17.75 -13.24
C ALA A 121 5.53 -17.92 -11.81
N LEU A 122 5.11 -19.01 -11.13
CA LEU A 122 5.60 -19.36 -9.81
C LEU A 122 7.11 -19.60 -9.81
N HIS A 123 7.63 -20.35 -10.78
CA HIS A 123 9.07 -20.61 -10.87
C HIS A 123 9.91 -19.35 -11.14
N ILE A 124 9.41 -18.39 -11.93
CA ILE A 124 10.07 -17.10 -12.14
C ILE A 124 10.11 -16.31 -10.83
N ALA A 125 8.99 -16.27 -10.10
CA ALA A 125 8.89 -15.59 -8.81
C ALA A 125 9.85 -16.21 -7.77
N ASP A 126 9.87 -17.54 -7.68
CA ASP A 126 10.73 -18.28 -6.76
C ASP A 126 12.22 -18.03 -7.05
N ALA A 127 12.63 -18.09 -8.32
CA ALA A 127 14.03 -17.84 -8.71
C ALA A 127 14.49 -16.42 -8.31
N ARG A 128 13.63 -15.41 -8.51
CA ARG A 128 13.92 -14.03 -8.09
C ARG A 128 13.97 -13.92 -6.57
N TYR A 129 13.01 -14.52 -5.87
CA TYR A 129 12.95 -14.48 -4.41
C TYR A 129 14.19 -15.13 -3.78
N GLN A 130 14.58 -16.32 -4.24
CA GLN A 130 15.78 -17.02 -3.79
C GLN A 130 17.05 -16.20 -3.99
N THR A 131 17.16 -15.56 -5.16
CA THR A 131 18.30 -14.68 -5.47
C THR A 131 18.37 -13.49 -4.50
N ILE A 132 17.25 -12.79 -4.33
CA ILE A 132 17.19 -11.61 -3.44
C ILE A 132 17.45 -12.03 -1.99
N ALA A 133 16.86 -13.13 -1.53
CA ALA A 133 17.09 -13.68 -0.20
C ALA A 133 18.57 -14.01 0.03
N ALA A 134 19.22 -14.69 -0.93
CA ALA A 134 20.65 -15.01 -0.85
C ALA A 134 21.54 -13.75 -0.82
N ILE A 135 21.19 -12.72 -1.59
CA ILE A 135 21.90 -11.42 -1.54
C ILE A 135 21.69 -10.79 -0.17
N CYS A 136 20.45 -10.71 0.33
CA CYS A 136 20.12 -10.13 1.63
C CYS A 136 20.85 -10.85 2.76
N ASP A 137 20.83 -12.18 2.82
CA ASP A 137 21.50 -12.96 3.86
C ASP A 137 23.02 -12.75 3.86
N ALA A 138 23.61 -12.53 2.68
CA ALA A 138 25.04 -12.34 2.54
C ALA A 138 25.52 -10.90 2.83
N VAL A 139 24.65 -9.90 2.65
CA VAL A 139 25.01 -8.47 2.77
C VAL A 139 24.45 -7.83 4.03
N SER A 140 23.49 -8.46 4.69
CA SER A 140 22.81 -7.92 5.87
C SER A 140 23.04 -8.83 7.07
N ASN A 141 23.37 -8.22 8.21
CA ASN A 141 23.42 -8.91 9.50
C ASN A 141 22.02 -9.17 10.09
N THR A 142 20.98 -9.30 9.25
CA THR A 142 19.59 -9.52 9.68
C THR A 142 19.41 -10.79 10.51
N LEU A 143 20.31 -11.77 10.41
CA LEU A 143 20.35 -12.95 11.27
C LEU A 143 20.77 -12.65 12.73
N THR A 144 21.43 -11.52 12.99
CA THR A 144 21.83 -11.06 14.35
C THR A 144 21.08 -9.83 14.82
N ALA A 145 20.41 -9.11 13.92
CA ALA A 145 19.42 -8.11 14.30
C ALA A 145 18.19 -8.85 14.83
N GLU A 146 18.10 -9.09 16.14
CA GLU A 146 16.85 -9.55 16.73
C GLU A 146 15.75 -8.54 16.31
N PRO A 147 14.73 -8.94 15.52
CA PRO A 147 13.54 -8.14 15.44
C PRO A 147 13.09 -7.93 16.88
N SER A 148 12.71 -6.70 17.25
CA SER A 148 12.32 -6.41 18.63
C SER A 148 11.40 -7.54 19.10
N ARG A 149 11.72 -8.19 20.24
CA ARG A 149 10.96 -9.36 20.72
C ARG A 149 9.45 -9.09 20.76
N PHE A 150 9.07 -7.82 20.88
CA PHE A 150 7.71 -7.33 20.78
C PHE A 150 7.11 -7.47 19.38
N THR A 151 7.80 -7.03 18.31
CA THR A 151 7.37 -7.18 16.92
C THR A 151 7.30 -8.64 16.49
N ALA A 152 8.30 -9.46 16.85
CA ALA A 152 8.31 -10.89 16.50
C ALA A 152 7.23 -11.69 17.26
N ALA A 153 6.96 -11.35 18.52
CA ALA A 153 5.86 -11.95 19.28
C ALA A 153 4.49 -11.52 18.73
N MET A 154 4.33 -10.25 18.37
CA MET A 154 3.13 -9.76 17.68
C MET A 154 2.93 -10.47 16.35
N ASP A 155 3.97 -10.59 15.53
CA ASP A 155 3.88 -11.26 14.23
C ASP A 155 3.53 -12.74 14.39
N LYS A 156 4.08 -13.44 15.40
CA LYS A 156 3.72 -14.84 15.66
C LYS A 156 2.26 -15.01 16.13
N VAL A 157 1.72 -14.04 16.85
CA VAL A 157 0.33 -14.03 17.32
C VAL A 157 -0.64 -13.62 16.21
N ILE A 158 -0.27 -12.63 15.40
CA ILE A 158 -1.07 -12.10 14.28
C ILE A 158 -1.06 -13.05 13.07
N LEU A 159 0.07 -13.70 12.79
CA LEU A 159 0.24 -14.60 11.64
C LEU A 159 -0.23 -16.04 11.91
N ASN A 160 -0.63 -16.35 13.14
CA ASN A 160 -1.19 -17.66 13.44
C ASN A 160 -2.54 -17.83 12.73
N ARG A 161 -2.66 -18.87 11.90
CA ARG A 161 -3.79 -19.19 11.01
C ARG A 161 -5.17 -19.09 11.67
N PHE A 162 -5.25 -19.31 12.98
CA PHE A 162 -6.52 -19.31 13.73
C PHE A 162 -6.74 -18.04 14.57
N LEU A 163 -5.68 -17.33 14.96
CA LEU A 163 -5.76 -16.11 15.79
C LEU A 163 -5.79 -14.83 14.96
N GLY A 164 -5.27 -14.84 13.72
CA GLY A 164 -5.25 -13.66 12.85
C GLY A 164 -6.63 -13.06 12.58
N LEU A 165 -7.66 -13.91 12.40
CA LEU A 165 -9.03 -13.46 12.15
C LEU A 165 -9.72 -12.86 13.41
N PRO A 166 -9.70 -13.52 14.59
CA PRO A 166 -10.20 -12.91 15.83
C PRO A 166 -9.51 -11.60 16.19
N ILE A 167 -8.19 -11.53 16.05
CA ILE A 167 -7.43 -10.30 16.30
C ILE A 167 -7.83 -9.24 15.28
N PHE A 168 -8.01 -9.63 14.02
CA PHE A 168 -8.43 -8.69 12.98
C PHE A 168 -9.76 -8.03 13.31
N LEU A 169 -10.75 -8.87 13.64
CA LEU A 169 -12.08 -8.44 14.03
C LEU A 169 -12.05 -7.60 15.32
N PHE A 170 -11.21 -7.96 16.28
CA PHE A 170 -11.06 -7.25 17.54
C PHE A 170 -10.48 -5.84 17.35
N VAL A 171 -9.42 -5.70 16.56
CA VAL A 171 -8.82 -4.38 16.27
C VAL A 171 -9.79 -3.51 15.48
N MET A 172 -10.49 -4.08 14.49
CA MET A 172 -11.55 -3.38 13.76
C MET A 172 -12.70 -2.93 14.67
N TYR A 173 -13.14 -3.81 15.57
CA TYR A 173 -14.16 -3.49 16.56
C TYR A 173 -13.69 -2.40 17.53
N LEU A 174 -12.46 -2.49 18.03
CA LEU A 174 -11.89 -1.51 18.95
C LEU A 174 -11.77 -0.14 18.27
N MET A 175 -11.30 -0.11 17.00
CA MET A 175 -11.26 1.12 16.21
C MET A 175 -12.66 1.73 16.07
N PHE A 176 -13.65 0.90 15.72
CA PHE A 176 -15.03 1.34 15.54
C PHE A 176 -15.61 1.93 16.83
N LEU A 177 -15.40 1.22 17.95
CA LEU A 177 -15.82 1.64 19.27
C LEU A 177 -15.21 2.99 19.64
N LEU A 178 -13.90 3.16 19.46
CA LEU A 178 -13.22 4.41 19.79
C LEU A 178 -13.65 5.56 18.86
N ALA A 179 -13.76 5.31 17.55
CA ALA A 179 -14.17 6.32 16.57
C ALA A 179 -15.56 6.89 16.89
N ILE A 180 -16.53 6.02 17.18
CA ILE A 180 -17.90 6.44 17.50
C ILE A 180 -17.99 7.04 18.89
N ASN A 181 -17.33 6.46 19.89
CA ASN A 181 -17.43 6.96 21.26
C ASN A 181 -16.81 8.36 21.37
N ILE A 182 -15.62 8.55 20.80
CA ILE A 182 -14.91 9.84 20.83
C ILE A 182 -15.58 10.83 19.87
N GLY A 183 -15.93 10.40 18.66
CA GLY A 183 -16.63 11.24 17.67
C GLY A 183 -17.98 11.73 18.20
N GLY A 184 -18.77 10.83 18.79
CA GLY A 184 -20.05 11.13 19.41
C GLY A 184 -19.92 11.99 20.67
N ALA A 185 -18.82 11.89 21.42
CA ALA A 185 -18.55 12.80 22.54
C ALA A 185 -18.28 14.25 22.09
N LEU A 186 -17.73 14.44 20.89
CA LEU A 186 -17.47 15.76 20.30
C LEU A 186 -18.68 16.35 19.57
N GLN A 187 -19.62 15.51 19.14
CA GLN A 187 -20.82 15.92 18.41
C GLN A 187 -21.62 17.07 19.09
N PRO A 188 -21.90 17.06 20.41
CA PRO A 188 -22.67 18.12 21.06
C PRO A 188 -21.98 19.49 21.05
N ILE A 189 -20.64 19.50 21.08
CA ILE A 189 -19.84 20.73 21.01
C ILE A 189 -19.98 21.35 19.62
N PHE A 190 -19.94 20.52 18.59
CA PHE A 190 -20.09 20.96 17.20
C PHE A 190 -21.52 21.42 16.91
N ASP A 191 -22.54 20.71 17.41
CA ASP A 191 -23.95 21.10 17.28
C ASP A 191 -24.24 22.43 17.98
N ALA A 192 -23.90 22.56 19.27
CA ALA A 192 -24.09 23.81 20.00
C ALA A 192 -23.28 24.96 19.37
N GLY A 193 -22.06 24.67 18.92
CA GLY A 193 -21.20 25.62 18.21
C GLY A 193 -21.79 26.09 16.88
N SER A 194 -22.35 25.19 16.07
CA SER A 194 -22.98 25.57 14.81
C SER A 194 -24.25 26.38 15.01
N VAL A 195 -25.10 26.03 15.98
CA VAL A 195 -26.27 26.85 16.31
C VAL A 195 -25.83 28.25 16.75
N ALA A 196 -24.86 28.34 17.65
CA ALA A 196 -24.38 29.64 18.16
C ALA A 196 -23.81 30.53 17.05
N ILE A 197 -22.99 29.97 16.15
CA ILE A 197 -22.29 30.75 15.12
C ILE A 197 -23.20 31.02 13.91
N PHE A 198 -23.83 29.99 13.36
CA PHE A 198 -24.52 30.08 12.07
C PHE A 198 -26.00 30.43 12.21
N VAL A 199 -26.65 30.13 13.34
CA VAL A 199 -28.04 30.52 13.54
C VAL A 199 -28.09 31.83 14.32
N HIS A 200 -27.60 31.84 15.56
CA HIS A 200 -27.65 33.02 16.41
C HIS A 200 -26.70 34.13 15.97
N GLY A 201 -25.49 33.79 15.50
CA GLY A 201 -24.55 34.77 14.97
C GLY A 201 -25.07 35.49 13.71
N ILE A 202 -25.70 34.75 12.79
CA ILE A 202 -26.31 35.34 11.58
C ILE A 202 -27.54 36.20 11.95
N GLN A 203 -28.37 35.76 12.90
CA GLN A 203 -29.49 36.57 13.41
C GLN A 203 -28.99 37.89 14.01
N TRP A 204 -27.98 37.82 14.88
CA TRP A 204 -27.39 39.00 15.50
C TRP A 204 -26.80 39.97 14.46
N LEU A 205 -26.11 39.44 13.44
CA LEU A 205 -25.56 40.23 12.34
C LEU A 205 -26.66 40.90 11.50
N GLY A 206 -27.75 40.17 11.22
CA GLY A 206 -28.90 40.68 10.49
C GLY A 206 -29.59 41.84 11.22
N TYR A 207 -29.73 41.74 12.55
CA TYR A 207 -30.27 42.82 13.37
C TYR A 207 -29.34 44.03 13.45
N THR A 208 -28.02 43.83 13.60
CA THR A 208 -27.06 44.96 13.66
C THR A 208 -26.94 45.68 12.32
N LEU A 209 -26.93 44.96 11.21
CA LEU A 209 -26.84 45.53 9.86
C LEU A 209 -28.19 45.95 9.24
N HIS A 210 -29.30 45.80 9.98
CA HIS A 210 -30.66 46.17 9.54
C HIS A 210 -31.07 45.47 8.23
N PHE A 211 -30.75 44.18 8.09
CA PHE A 211 -31.24 43.40 6.96
C PHE A 211 -32.75 43.17 7.03
N PRO A 212 -33.42 43.01 5.87
CA PRO A 212 -34.83 42.63 5.84
C PRO A 212 -35.07 41.30 6.58
N ASP A 213 -36.16 41.22 7.35
CA ASP A 213 -36.48 40.06 8.20
C ASP A 213 -36.49 38.74 7.41
N TRP A 214 -37.03 38.74 6.19
CA TRP A 214 -37.09 37.56 5.34
C TRP A 214 -35.68 37.03 4.98
N LEU A 215 -34.71 37.92 4.79
CA LEU A 215 -33.34 37.57 4.43
C LEU A 215 -32.59 37.02 5.64
N THR A 216 -32.78 37.64 6.81
CA THR A 216 -32.18 37.16 8.07
C THR A 216 -32.72 35.78 8.44
N VAL A 217 -34.03 35.54 8.30
CA VAL A 217 -34.63 34.21 8.54
C VAL A 217 -34.12 33.19 7.53
N PHE A 218 -34.04 33.54 6.25
CA PHE A 218 -33.52 32.64 5.22
C PHE A 218 -32.07 32.24 5.47
N LEU A 219 -31.19 33.19 5.80
CA LEU A 219 -29.77 32.92 6.06
C LEU A 219 -29.57 32.14 7.37
N ALA A 220 -30.25 32.52 8.44
CA ALA A 220 -30.07 31.88 9.74
C ALA A 220 -30.75 30.50 9.83
N GLN A 221 -32.04 30.40 9.47
CA GLN A 221 -32.79 29.14 9.58
C GLN A 221 -32.64 28.25 8.35
N GLY A 222 -32.53 28.83 7.16
CA GLY A 222 -32.32 28.06 5.93
C GLY A 222 -30.87 27.56 5.83
N ILE A 223 -29.92 28.48 5.64
CA ILE A 223 -28.51 28.12 5.47
C ILE A 223 -27.89 27.67 6.80
N GLY A 224 -28.03 28.46 7.86
CA GLY A 224 -27.46 28.13 9.17
C GLY A 224 -28.03 26.83 9.76
N GLY A 225 -29.34 26.62 9.61
CA GLY A 225 -30.00 25.35 9.95
C GLY A 225 -29.48 24.17 9.10
N GLY A 226 -29.28 24.37 7.80
CA GLY A 226 -28.68 23.37 6.92
C GLY A 226 -27.22 23.03 7.25
N ILE A 227 -26.43 24.02 7.70
CA ILE A 227 -25.05 23.77 8.19
C ILE A 227 -25.11 22.99 9.50
N ASN A 228 -26.06 23.32 10.39
CA ASN A 228 -26.24 22.64 11.67
C ASN A 228 -26.58 21.15 11.53
N THR A 229 -27.19 20.71 10.44
CA THR A 229 -27.46 19.27 10.23
C THR A 229 -26.22 18.50 9.83
N VAL A 230 -25.23 19.14 9.19
CA VAL A 230 -24.03 18.49 8.67
C VAL A 230 -22.84 18.61 9.62
N LEU A 231 -22.66 19.75 10.27
CA LEU A 231 -21.48 20.03 11.11
C LEU A 231 -21.29 19.03 12.27
N PRO A 232 -22.33 18.56 12.96
CA PRO A 232 -22.21 17.55 14.01
C PRO A 232 -21.71 16.20 13.52
N LEU A 233 -21.78 15.90 12.21
CA LEU A 233 -21.24 14.66 11.63
C LEU A 233 -19.72 14.73 11.39
N VAL A 234 -19.15 15.94 11.31
CA VAL A 234 -17.73 16.16 11.00
C VAL A 234 -16.80 15.51 12.01
N PRO A 235 -16.99 15.65 13.35
CA PRO A 235 -16.12 15.00 14.32
C PRO A 235 -16.10 13.48 14.19
N GLN A 236 -17.25 12.89 13.88
CA GLN A 236 -17.37 11.44 13.75
C GLN A 236 -16.64 10.92 12.49
N ILE A 237 -16.82 11.59 11.36
CA ILE A 237 -16.09 11.29 10.12
C ILE A 237 -14.58 11.54 10.30
N GLY A 238 -14.21 12.64 10.96
CA GLY A 238 -12.83 12.99 11.24
C GLY A 238 -12.12 11.95 12.11
N MET A 239 -12.77 11.50 13.19
CA MET A 239 -12.24 10.44 14.05
C MET A 239 -12.08 9.12 13.28
N MET A 240 -13.04 8.78 12.42
CA MET A 240 -12.92 7.62 11.53
C MET A 240 -11.69 7.69 10.63
N TYR A 241 -11.50 8.79 9.91
CA TYR A 241 -10.34 8.95 9.01
C TYR A 241 -9.03 9.00 9.78
N LEU A 242 -8.99 9.62 10.95
CA LEU A 242 -7.80 9.65 11.80
C LEU A 242 -7.37 8.24 12.22
N PHE A 243 -8.31 7.41 12.65
CA PHE A 243 -7.98 6.02 12.99
C PHE A 243 -7.65 5.17 11.76
N LEU A 244 -8.28 5.42 10.61
CA LEU A 244 -7.95 4.74 9.37
C LEU A 244 -6.52 5.07 8.92
N SER A 245 -6.12 6.35 9.00
CA SER A 245 -4.74 6.79 8.77
C SER A 245 -3.78 6.11 9.74
N PHE A 246 -4.12 6.02 11.02
CA PHE A 246 -3.28 5.33 12.00
C PHE A 246 -3.10 3.83 11.67
N LEU A 247 -4.16 3.15 11.21
CA LEU A 247 -4.06 1.76 10.77
C LEU A 247 -3.24 1.59 9.48
N GLU A 248 -3.30 2.56 8.57
CA GLU A 248 -2.48 2.61 7.38
C GLU A 248 -1.00 2.78 7.74
N ASP A 249 -0.68 3.79 8.56
CA ASP A 249 0.68 4.12 9.00
C ASP A 249 1.31 3.01 9.87
N SER A 250 0.50 2.26 10.63
CA SER A 250 0.97 1.11 11.41
C SER A 250 1.33 -0.11 10.56
N GLY A 251 1.07 -0.08 9.24
CA GLY A 251 1.26 -1.22 8.35
C GLY A 251 0.28 -2.37 8.61
N TYR A 252 -0.71 -2.16 9.46
CA TYR A 252 -1.74 -3.14 9.78
C TYR A 252 -2.63 -3.43 8.57
N MET A 253 -2.91 -2.42 7.73
CA MET A 253 -3.69 -2.60 6.49
C MET A 253 -3.06 -3.61 5.54
N ALA A 254 -1.73 -3.63 5.40
CA ALA A 254 -1.03 -4.62 4.59
C ALA A 254 -1.21 -6.05 5.13
N ARG A 255 -1.24 -6.22 6.46
CA ARG A 255 -1.44 -7.51 7.13
C ARG A 255 -2.91 -7.96 7.07
N ALA A 256 -3.83 -7.02 7.28
CA ALA A 256 -5.26 -7.23 7.17
C ALA A 256 -5.65 -7.67 5.76
N ALA A 257 -5.08 -7.07 4.72
CA ALA A 257 -5.32 -7.47 3.33
C ALA A 257 -4.98 -8.95 3.10
N PHE A 258 -3.87 -9.44 3.66
CA PHE A 258 -3.48 -10.84 3.55
C PHE A 258 -4.44 -11.81 4.29
N VAL A 259 -4.90 -11.43 5.49
CA VAL A 259 -5.91 -12.21 6.24
C VAL A 259 -7.23 -12.26 5.48
N MET A 260 -7.61 -11.16 4.84
CA MET A 260 -8.87 -11.02 4.12
C MET A 260 -8.86 -11.72 2.76
N ASP A 261 -7.76 -11.64 2.02
CA ASP A 261 -7.58 -12.37 0.76
C ASP A 261 -7.71 -13.88 1.00
N ARG A 262 -7.12 -14.38 2.09
CA ARG A 262 -7.25 -15.77 2.52
C ARG A 262 -8.68 -16.17 2.89
N LEU A 263 -9.46 -15.30 3.54
CA LEU A 263 -10.87 -15.56 3.88
C LEU A 263 -11.77 -15.53 2.64
N MET A 264 -11.52 -14.61 1.71
CA MET A 264 -12.28 -14.51 0.46
C MET A 264 -11.97 -15.67 -0.48
N GLN A 265 -10.71 -16.13 -0.54
CA GLN A 265 -10.33 -17.37 -1.22
C GLN A 265 -11.00 -18.60 -0.60
N ALA A 266 -11.09 -18.69 0.73
CA ALA A 266 -11.78 -19.78 1.41
C ALA A 266 -13.30 -19.79 1.14
N LEU A 267 -13.89 -18.65 0.82
CA LEU A 267 -15.31 -18.49 0.48
C LEU A 267 -15.58 -18.45 -1.04
N GLY A 268 -14.54 -18.56 -1.88
CA GLY A 268 -14.65 -18.57 -3.34
C GLY A 268 -15.05 -17.23 -3.98
N LEU A 269 -14.86 -16.10 -3.28
CA LEU A 269 -15.23 -14.77 -3.77
C LEU A 269 -13.98 -13.93 -4.14
N PRO A 270 -14.05 -13.09 -5.19
CA PRO A 270 -12.92 -12.24 -5.57
C PRO A 270 -12.65 -11.16 -4.51
N GLY A 271 -11.38 -11.07 -4.06
CA GLY A 271 -10.88 -10.21 -2.97
C GLY A 271 -11.21 -8.70 -3.03
N LYS A 272 -11.75 -8.22 -4.16
CA LYS A 272 -11.99 -6.80 -4.47
C LYS A 272 -13.23 -6.20 -3.79
N SER A 273 -14.12 -7.02 -3.24
CA SER A 273 -15.43 -6.57 -2.69
C SER A 273 -15.42 -6.21 -1.20
N PHE A 274 -14.30 -6.42 -0.51
CA PHE A 274 -14.25 -6.27 0.94
C PHE A 274 -14.20 -4.82 1.43
N VAL A 275 -13.38 -3.99 0.80
CA VAL A 275 -13.26 -2.56 1.16
C VAL A 275 -14.63 -1.87 1.05
N PRO A 276 -15.43 -2.08 -0.03
CA PRO A 276 -16.79 -1.56 -0.11
C PRO A 276 -17.73 -2.06 1.00
N LEU A 277 -17.63 -3.33 1.42
CA LEU A 277 -18.49 -3.91 2.46
C LEU A 277 -18.23 -3.30 3.84
N ILE A 278 -16.95 -3.13 4.19
CA ILE A 278 -16.55 -2.43 5.41
C ILE A 278 -17.04 -0.99 5.34
N VAL A 279 -16.68 -0.24 4.30
CA VAL A 279 -17.08 1.18 4.19
C VAL A 279 -18.61 1.35 4.26
N GLY A 280 -19.37 0.44 3.63
CA GLY A 280 -20.83 0.43 3.71
C GLY A 280 -21.38 0.18 5.12
N PHE A 281 -20.85 -0.83 5.83
CA PHE A 281 -21.24 -1.11 7.22
C PHE A 281 -20.91 0.06 8.16
N TRP A 282 -19.75 0.69 7.94
CA TRP A 282 -19.31 1.84 8.72
C TRP A 282 -20.19 3.08 8.52
N LEU A 283 -20.50 3.43 7.28
CA LEU A 283 -21.39 4.55 6.97
C LEU A 283 -22.80 4.31 7.50
N GLN A 284 -23.31 3.08 7.39
CA GLN A 284 -24.67 2.76 7.82
C GLN A 284 -24.85 2.90 9.34
N ARG A 285 -23.83 2.56 10.14
CA ARG A 285 -23.91 2.67 11.60
C ARG A 285 -23.49 4.04 12.13
N ALA A 286 -22.68 4.81 11.39
CA ALA A 286 -22.49 6.23 11.66
C ALA A 286 -23.78 7.04 11.46
N VAL A 287 -24.64 6.65 10.51
CA VAL A 287 -25.95 7.28 10.26
C VAL A 287 -27.04 6.74 11.19
N GLY A 288 -26.95 5.47 11.61
CA GLY A 288 -28.00 4.77 12.36
C GLY A 288 -28.17 5.13 13.85
N ASP A 289 -27.27 5.92 14.44
CA ASP A 289 -27.38 6.36 15.85
C ASP A 289 -28.05 7.75 16.02
N GLY A 290 -28.56 8.32 14.92
CA GLY A 290 -29.53 9.43 14.99
C GLY A 290 -30.84 8.93 15.59
N ARG A 291 -31.01 9.11 16.91
CA ARG A 291 -32.22 8.75 17.66
C ARG A 291 -33.52 9.14 16.92
N PRO A 292 -34.59 8.34 17.03
CA PRO A 292 -35.92 8.83 16.68
C PRO A 292 -36.30 9.91 17.70
N TYR A 293 -36.51 11.14 17.23
CA TYR A 293 -37.20 12.14 18.04
C TYR A 293 -38.71 11.75 18.08
N PRO A 294 -39.38 11.87 19.24
CA PRO A 294 -40.82 11.68 19.36
C PRO A 294 -41.62 12.70 18.55
#